data_AF-A0A969GEU6-F1
#
_entry.id   AF-A0A969GEU6-F1
#
_cell.length_a   1.000
_cell.length_b   1.000
_cell.length_c   1.000
_cell.angle_alpha   90.00
_cell.angle_beta   90.00
_cell.angle_gamma   90.00
#
_symmetry.space_group_name_H-M   'P 1'
#
loop_
_entity.id
_entity.type
_entity.pdbx_description
1 polymer ?
#
loop_
_entity_poly.entity_id
_entity_poly.type
_entity_poly.pdbx_seq_one_letter_code
_entity_poly.pdbx_strand_id
1 'polypeptide(L)'
;MLTSDVAGWNDQLYAALQRHADYWEQIENRYDPTGFLALNLLGLSALAGERGLETEVDSPYLPHYLVEGKCGPHSSDVVYHFPKKEARSIDEAHLFMDLQGCAAASRSHELAVQGECLVARYECEQVIPAERLAFEFILPEAGEAKTGVPFTLGGDQPSSLIDAGQFLWLADQITSSIPASREGLSDEQVRQRELGLRRAISYLQEALKFYLPGSDQLPDQAIWSEVGHSQFDAEPGRFQRGRLEATLHVWQQLLDEEPPPPNEHAEAEARAQTLLALETIKAQVRPLLAALPTMPADELAQAVQPRTADYNLVFQGIDATWLQAEYDRLWAGGIDLRVDADQTVLEIHAAPAGMLAYENELSFPFPGGYRACADLLNPRRIWVAWKYRRPDANAGMAFDGLVWVDDHWAWFPKPFRLLKRWRER
;
A
#
# COMPACT_ATOMS: atom_id res chain seq x y z
N MET A 1 35.81 12.27 48.78
CA MET A 1 36.46 10.97 49.04
C MET A 1 35.49 10.10 49.82
N LEU A 2 34.52 9.50 49.13
CA LEU A 2 33.83 8.32 49.65
C LEU A 2 34.77 7.16 49.32
N THR A 3 35.25 6.47 50.34
CA THR A 3 35.99 5.21 50.18
C THR A 3 35.12 4.25 49.37
N SER A 4 35.55 3.94 48.15
CA SER A 4 34.95 2.97 47.26
C SER A 4 35.10 1.58 47.86
N ASP A 5 34.10 1.15 48.64
CA ASP A 5 34.02 -0.20 49.19
C ASP A 5 33.71 -1.20 48.06
N VAL A 6 34.75 -1.61 47.34
CA VAL A 6 34.65 -2.55 46.21
C VAL A 6 34.15 -3.91 46.69
N ALA A 7 34.57 -4.36 47.88
CA ALA A 7 34.12 -5.62 48.45
C ALA A 7 32.62 -5.57 48.78
N GLY A 8 32.17 -4.53 49.50
CA GLY A 8 30.76 -4.34 49.80
C GLY A 8 29.89 -4.16 48.56
N TRP A 9 30.40 -3.53 47.49
CA TRP A 9 29.72 -3.46 46.20
C TRP A 9 29.48 -4.86 45.60
N ASN A 10 30.53 -5.67 45.47
CA ASN A 10 30.43 -7.00 44.87
C ASN A 10 29.56 -7.96 45.71
N ASP A 11 29.62 -7.88 47.03
CA ASP A 11 28.76 -8.66 47.93
C ASP A 11 27.28 -8.33 47.74
N GLN A 12 26.94 -7.04 47.65
CA GLN A 12 25.55 -6.59 47.44
C GLN A 12 25.06 -6.91 46.03
N LEU A 13 25.92 -6.77 45.02
CA LEU A 13 25.60 -7.10 43.65
C LEU A 13 25.33 -8.60 43.48
N TYR A 14 26.16 -9.45 44.07
CA TYR A 14 25.94 -10.89 44.09
C TYR A 14 24.61 -11.25 44.76
N ALA A 15 24.32 -10.68 45.93
CA ALA A 15 23.06 -10.91 46.63
C ALA A 15 21.84 -10.44 45.82
N ALA A 16 21.95 -9.33 45.08
CA ALA A 16 20.89 -8.82 44.22
C ALA A 16 20.67 -9.72 42.99
N LEU A 17 21.75 -10.23 42.37
CA LEU A 17 21.68 -11.18 41.26
C LEU A 17 21.07 -12.51 41.69
N GLN A 18 21.38 -12.99 42.90
CA GLN A 18 20.74 -14.20 43.43
C GLN A 18 19.23 -14.01 43.59
N ARG A 19 18.79 -12.86 44.11
CA ARG A 19 17.35 -12.56 44.21
C ARG A 19 16.66 -12.43 42.86
N HIS A 20 17.36 -11.87 41.86
CA HIS A 20 16.87 -11.84 40.47
C HIS A 20 16.68 -13.27 39.96
N ALA A 21 17.69 -14.13 40.09
CA ALA A 21 17.59 -15.54 39.71
C ALA A 21 16.43 -16.25 40.42
N ASP A 22 16.35 -16.17 41.75
CA ASP A 22 15.31 -16.83 42.56
C ASP A 22 13.89 -16.38 42.19
N TYR A 23 13.71 -15.12 41.79
CA TYR A 23 12.42 -14.59 41.35
C TYR A 23 12.01 -15.11 39.96
N TRP A 24 12.95 -15.12 39.02
CA TRP A 24 12.70 -15.54 37.64
C TRP A 24 12.74 -17.06 37.46
N GLU A 25 13.34 -17.84 38.35
CA GLU A 25 13.26 -19.30 38.32
C GLU A 25 11.89 -19.86 38.73
N GLN A 26 11.00 -19.03 39.27
CA GLN A 26 9.64 -19.42 39.62
C GLN A 26 8.86 -19.84 38.36
N ILE A 27 8.03 -20.88 38.48
CA ILE A 27 7.29 -21.48 37.34
C ILE A 27 6.49 -20.42 36.57
N GLU A 28 5.93 -19.44 37.27
CA GLU A 28 5.12 -18.37 36.70
C GLU A 28 5.94 -17.38 35.87
N ASN A 29 7.24 -17.25 36.15
CA ASN A 29 8.08 -16.16 35.63
C ASN A 29 9.21 -16.64 34.69
N ARG A 30 9.55 -17.94 34.70
CA ARG A 30 10.74 -18.49 34.03
C ARG A 30 10.81 -18.33 32.51
N TYR A 31 9.71 -17.96 31.89
CA TYR A 31 9.60 -17.76 30.44
C TYR A 31 9.42 -16.29 30.06
N ASP A 32 9.35 -15.39 31.04
CA ASP A 32 9.25 -13.97 30.79
C ASP A 32 10.61 -13.44 30.28
N PRO A 33 10.67 -12.85 29.07
CA PRO A 33 11.92 -12.36 28.49
C PRO A 33 12.55 -11.22 29.30
N THR A 34 11.79 -10.51 30.14
CA THR A 34 12.32 -9.44 30.99
C THR A 34 13.24 -9.97 32.11
N GLY A 35 13.18 -11.27 32.39
CA GLY A 35 14.05 -11.95 33.35
C GLY A 35 15.42 -12.37 32.81
N PHE A 36 15.63 -12.34 31.49
CA PHE A 36 16.86 -12.87 30.86
C PHE A 36 18.11 -12.07 31.21
N LEU A 37 17.97 -10.77 31.47
CA LEU A 37 19.04 -9.91 31.94
C LEU A 37 18.58 -9.11 33.16
N ALA A 38 19.47 -8.93 34.12
CA ALA A 38 19.23 -8.04 35.24
C ALA A 38 19.51 -6.58 34.81
N LEU A 39 18.70 -6.03 33.90
CA LEU A 39 18.93 -4.74 33.24
C LEU A 39 19.20 -3.59 34.24
N ASN A 40 18.49 -3.58 35.37
CA ASN A 40 18.70 -2.58 36.42
C ASN A 40 20.08 -2.73 37.08
N LEU A 41 20.50 -3.97 37.37
CA LEU A 41 21.82 -4.26 37.95
C LEU A 41 22.94 -4.02 36.95
N LEU A 42 22.68 -4.25 35.66
CA LEU A 42 23.56 -3.93 34.54
C LEU A 42 23.85 -2.44 34.45
N GLY A 43 22.80 -1.61 34.45
CA GLY A 43 22.95 -0.15 34.47
C GLY A 43 23.70 0.34 35.70
N LEU A 44 23.40 -0.21 36.88
CA LEU A 44 24.11 0.13 38.12
C LEU A 44 25.59 -0.30 38.08
N SER A 45 25.89 -1.45 37.49
CA SER A 45 27.27 -1.97 37.39
C SER A 45 28.11 -1.17 36.40
N ALA A 46 27.53 -0.77 35.26
CA ALA A 46 28.20 0.14 34.33
C ALA A 46 28.52 1.48 35.00
N LEU A 47 27.54 2.04 35.71
CA LEU A 47 27.64 3.29 36.45
C LEU A 47 28.63 3.21 37.63
N ALA A 48 28.77 2.04 38.26
CA ALA A 48 29.76 1.74 39.29
C ALA A 48 31.17 1.70 38.68
N GLY A 49 31.33 1.04 37.53
CA GLY A 49 32.57 1.00 36.75
C GLY A 49 33.08 2.39 36.38
N GLU A 50 32.19 3.28 35.91
CA GLU A 50 32.53 4.70 35.62
C GLU A 50 33.03 5.47 36.86
N ARG A 51 32.66 5.03 38.07
CA ARG A 51 33.10 5.62 39.35
C ARG A 51 34.31 4.90 39.97
N GLY A 52 34.92 3.96 39.26
CA GLY A 52 36.07 3.19 39.75
C GLY A 52 35.72 2.11 40.77
N LEU A 53 34.47 1.65 40.81
CA LEU A 53 34.07 0.44 41.52
C LEU A 53 34.05 -0.72 40.53
N GLU A 54 35.12 -1.52 40.55
CA GLU A 54 35.23 -2.67 39.68
C GLU A 54 34.19 -3.74 40.05
N THR A 55 33.46 -4.20 39.04
CA THR A 55 32.52 -5.31 39.17
C THR A 55 33.26 -6.59 38.81
N GLU A 56 33.29 -7.55 39.72
CA GLU A 56 33.96 -8.86 39.58
C GLU A 56 32.97 -10.03 39.55
N VAL A 57 31.68 -9.77 39.81
CA VAL A 57 30.64 -10.80 39.87
C VAL A 57 30.35 -11.36 38.47
N ASP A 58 30.69 -12.64 38.27
CA ASP A 58 30.32 -13.39 37.06
C ASP A 58 28.89 -13.95 37.20
N SER A 59 28.02 -13.58 36.27
CA SER A 59 26.63 -14.02 36.24
C SER A 59 26.08 -14.04 34.82
N PRO A 60 25.30 -15.07 34.42
CA PRO A 60 24.64 -15.09 33.12
C PRO A 60 23.63 -13.95 32.95
N TYR A 61 23.10 -13.40 34.05
CA TYR A 61 22.18 -12.27 34.06
C TYR A 61 22.89 -10.91 33.96
N LEU A 62 24.23 -10.87 34.10
CA LEU A 62 25.06 -9.67 34.08
C LEU A 62 26.34 -9.88 33.24
N PRO A 63 26.23 -10.00 31.90
CA PRO A 63 27.40 -10.23 31.07
C PRO A 63 28.39 -9.05 31.12
N HIS A 64 29.65 -9.33 31.47
CA HIS A 64 30.70 -8.30 31.63
C HIS A 64 30.86 -7.37 30.42
N TYR A 65 30.76 -7.91 29.19
CA TYR A 65 30.90 -7.11 27.98
C TYR A 65 29.82 -6.02 27.85
N LEU A 66 28.62 -6.23 28.42
CA LEU A 66 27.58 -5.20 28.46
C LEU A 66 27.85 -4.16 29.56
N VAL A 67 28.35 -4.60 30.72
CA VAL A 67 28.73 -3.72 31.84
C VAL A 67 29.83 -2.74 31.41
N GLU A 68 30.79 -3.22 30.63
CA GLU A 68 31.90 -2.43 30.11
C GLU A 68 31.54 -1.56 28.88
N GLY A 69 30.28 -1.60 28.43
CA GLY A 69 29.84 -0.91 27.22
C GLY A 69 30.49 -1.44 25.94
N LYS A 70 31.11 -2.63 26.00
CA LYS A 70 31.69 -3.34 24.85
C LYS A 70 30.59 -4.15 24.17
N CYS A 71 29.52 -3.47 23.76
CA CYS A 71 28.69 -3.98 22.68
C CYS A 71 29.61 -4.06 21.45
N GLY A 72 29.66 -5.22 20.78
CA GLY A 72 30.45 -5.37 19.55
C GLY A 72 30.13 -4.27 18.53
N PRO A 73 31.00 -4.05 17.52
CA PRO A 73 30.78 -3.01 16.52
C PRO A 73 29.32 -3.05 16.02
N HIS A 74 28.62 -1.93 16.17
CA HIS A 74 27.25 -1.75 15.72
C HIS A 74 27.12 -2.15 14.24
N SER A 75 26.01 -2.86 13.91
CA SER A 75 25.68 -3.50 12.62
C SER A 75 26.03 -4.98 12.56
N SER A 76 25.42 -5.78 13.43
CA SER A 76 24.88 -7.05 12.90
C SER A 76 23.56 -6.66 12.23
N ASP A 77 23.49 -6.77 10.91
CA ASP A 77 22.22 -6.81 10.18
C ASP A 77 21.45 -8.03 10.70
N VAL A 78 20.71 -7.86 11.80
CA VAL A 78 19.89 -8.95 12.35
C VAL A 78 18.71 -9.09 11.42
N VAL A 79 18.70 -10.17 10.65
CA VAL A 79 17.57 -10.56 9.83
C VAL A 79 16.75 -11.57 10.62
N TYR A 80 15.55 -11.21 11.04
CA TYR A 80 14.60 -12.15 11.61
C TYR A 80 13.90 -12.90 10.49
N HIS A 81 14.19 -14.19 10.37
CA HIS A 81 13.55 -15.07 9.40
C HIS A 81 12.31 -15.70 10.01
N PHE A 82 11.14 -15.34 9.50
CA PHE A 82 9.92 -16.05 9.81
C PHE A 82 9.99 -17.48 9.23
N PRO A 83 9.49 -18.49 9.96
CA PRO A 83 9.29 -19.81 9.37
C PRO A 83 8.49 -19.69 8.09
N LYS A 84 8.81 -20.51 7.09
CA LYS A 84 8.05 -20.58 5.86
C LYS A 84 6.59 -20.93 6.17
N LYS A 85 5.64 -20.16 5.64
CA LYS A 85 4.19 -20.35 5.87
C LYS A 85 3.44 -20.52 4.55
N GLU A 86 2.27 -21.13 4.63
CA GLU A 86 1.34 -21.19 3.51
C GLU A 86 0.40 -19.98 3.57
N ALA A 87 0.31 -19.25 2.46
CA ALA A 87 -0.67 -18.19 2.30
C ALA A 87 -1.74 -18.66 1.31
N ARG A 88 -3.01 -18.40 1.62
CA ARG A 88 -4.13 -18.76 0.73
C ARG A 88 -4.36 -17.70 -0.35
N SER A 89 -3.72 -16.54 -0.21
CA SER A 89 -3.74 -15.43 -1.18
C SER A 89 -2.57 -14.49 -0.93
N ILE A 90 -2.23 -13.68 -1.93
CA ILE A 90 -1.21 -12.63 -1.77
C ILE A 90 -1.66 -11.54 -0.78
N ASP A 91 -2.94 -11.18 -0.79
CA ASP A 91 -3.52 -10.18 0.12
C ASP A 91 -3.40 -10.63 1.59
N GLU A 92 -3.61 -11.93 1.86
CA GLU A 92 -3.43 -12.49 3.20
C GLU A 92 -1.96 -12.46 3.66
N ALA A 93 -1.02 -12.78 2.78
CA ALA A 93 0.40 -12.67 3.08
C ALA A 93 0.80 -11.22 3.39
N HIS A 94 0.27 -10.27 2.62
CA HIS A 94 0.48 -8.84 2.83
C HIS A 94 -0.10 -8.37 4.16
N LEU A 95 -1.32 -8.80 4.49
CA LEU A 95 -1.95 -8.48 5.77
C LEU A 95 -1.17 -9.05 6.96
N PHE A 96 -0.66 -10.29 6.84
CA PHE A 96 0.20 -10.86 7.87
C PHE A 96 1.47 -10.03 8.07
N MET A 97 2.12 -9.57 6.99
CA MET A 97 3.28 -8.69 7.08
C MET A 97 2.94 -7.33 7.70
N ASP A 98 1.79 -6.74 7.38
CA ASP A 98 1.32 -5.50 8.02
C ASP A 98 1.17 -5.68 9.53
N LEU A 99 0.64 -6.81 9.98
CA LEU A 99 0.53 -7.15 11.41
C LEU A 99 1.90 -7.31 12.10
N GLN A 100 2.94 -7.69 11.36
CA GLN A 100 4.32 -7.73 11.88
C GLN A 100 5.03 -6.36 11.81
N GLY A 101 4.31 -5.29 11.43
CA GLY A 101 4.87 -3.94 11.28
C GLY A 101 5.65 -3.73 9.99
N CYS A 102 5.52 -4.62 9.00
CA CYS A 102 6.17 -4.46 7.71
C CYS A 102 5.25 -3.72 6.71
N ALA A 103 5.43 -2.40 6.63
CA ALA A 103 4.65 -1.53 5.75
C ALA A 103 4.90 -1.81 4.26
N ALA A 104 3.88 -1.61 3.42
CA ALA A 104 3.98 -1.87 1.97
C ALA A 104 5.16 -1.15 1.29
N ALA A 105 5.50 0.06 1.71
CA ALA A 105 6.58 0.86 1.13
C ALA A 105 8.00 0.34 1.45
N SER A 106 8.17 -0.49 2.48
CA SER A 106 9.46 -1.06 2.86
C SER A 106 9.65 -2.51 2.40
N ARG A 107 8.68 -3.06 1.65
CA ARG A 107 8.73 -4.43 1.13
C ARG A 107 9.53 -4.50 -0.17
N SER A 108 10.52 -5.36 -0.21
CA SER A 108 11.09 -5.89 -1.45
C SER A 108 10.71 -7.37 -1.58
N HIS A 109 10.52 -7.87 -2.81
CA HIS A 109 10.13 -9.26 -2.99
C HIS A 109 10.72 -9.89 -4.24
N GLU A 110 10.88 -11.22 -4.17
CA GLU A 110 11.18 -12.07 -5.31
C GLU A 110 10.23 -13.28 -5.32
N LEU A 111 9.93 -13.77 -6.52
CA LEU A 111 9.19 -15.01 -6.72
C LEU A 111 10.18 -16.11 -7.10
N ALA A 112 10.15 -17.22 -6.37
CA ALA A 112 10.97 -18.39 -6.61
C ALA A 112 10.09 -19.63 -6.76
N VAL A 113 10.40 -20.47 -7.74
CA VAL A 113 9.80 -21.80 -7.85
C VAL A 113 10.67 -22.77 -7.06
N GLN A 114 10.10 -23.43 -6.05
CA GLN A 114 10.78 -24.45 -5.25
C GLN A 114 10.01 -25.77 -5.34
N GLY A 115 10.54 -26.71 -6.12
CA GLY A 115 9.80 -27.93 -6.45
C GLY A 115 8.59 -27.61 -7.31
N GLU A 116 7.40 -28.05 -6.89
CA GLU A 116 6.12 -27.78 -7.56
C GLU A 116 5.42 -26.51 -7.02
N CYS A 117 5.99 -25.86 -6.01
CA CYS A 117 5.34 -24.73 -5.34
C CYS A 117 5.94 -23.37 -5.75
N LEU A 118 5.07 -22.38 -5.93
CA LEU A 118 5.47 -20.97 -6.07
C LEU A 118 5.67 -20.37 -4.68
N VAL A 119 6.85 -19.83 -4.42
CA VAL A 119 7.22 -19.21 -3.14
C VAL A 119 7.50 -17.74 -3.35
N ALA A 120 6.80 -16.88 -2.60
CA ALA A 120 7.08 -15.46 -2.53
C ALA A 120 7.96 -15.17 -1.31
N ARG A 121 9.15 -14.61 -1.57
CA ARG A 121 10.06 -14.17 -0.52
C ARG A 121 9.99 -12.66 -0.39
N TYR A 122 9.87 -12.17 0.83
CA TYR A 122 9.83 -10.75 1.14
C TYR A 122 10.94 -10.41 2.12
N GLU A 123 11.58 -9.27 1.88
CA GLU A 123 12.47 -8.62 2.84
C GLU A 123 11.95 -7.22 3.15
N CYS A 124 12.04 -6.85 4.42
CA CYS A 124 11.49 -5.61 4.94
C CYS A 124 12.47 -4.91 5.86
N GLU A 125 12.75 -3.63 5.60
CA GLU A 125 13.49 -2.78 6.53
C GLU A 125 12.52 -2.14 7.53
N GLN A 126 12.69 -2.43 8.83
CA GLN A 126 11.91 -1.75 9.86
C GLN A 126 12.51 -0.41 10.25
N VAL A 127 11.63 0.52 10.65
CA VAL A 127 12.01 1.91 10.90
C VAL A 127 12.74 2.09 12.24
N ILE A 128 12.52 1.24 13.27
CA ILE A 128 13.30 1.15 14.54
C ILE A 128 12.81 -0.06 15.37
N PRO A 129 13.70 -0.84 16.03
CA PRO A 129 15.16 -0.88 15.87
C PRO A 129 15.53 -1.61 14.57
N ALA A 130 16.81 -1.52 14.17
CA ALA A 130 17.33 -1.97 12.88
C ALA A 130 17.31 -3.51 12.71
N GLU A 131 16.11 -4.06 12.56
CA GLU A 131 15.86 -5.46 12.23
C GLU A 131 15.32 -5.53 10.80
N ARG A 132 15.92 -6.40 9.98
CA ARG A 132 15.31 -6.77 8.70
C ARG A 132 14.39 -7.96 8.96
N LEU A 133 13.18 -7.91 8.44
CA LEU A 133 12.27 -9.06 8.51
C LEU A 133 12.30 -9.79 7.18
N ALA A 134 12.51 -11.09 7.21
CA ALA A 134 12.43 -11.96 6.04
C ALA A 134 11.25 -12.92 6.17
N PHE A 135 10.41 -12.98 5.14
CA PHE A 135 9.23 -13.83 5.08
C PHE A 135 9.30 -14.73 3.86
N GLU A 136 8.88 -15.98 4.01
CA GLU A 136 8.63 -16.88 2.88
C GLU A 136 7.19 -17.41 2.92
N PHE A 137 6.44 -17.16 1.85
CA PHE A 137 5.08 -17.64 1.68
C PHE A 137 4.98 -18.60 0.51
N ILE A 138 4.42 -19.78 0.75
CA ILE A 138 3.94 -20.67 -0.32
C ILE A 138 2.62 -20.09 -0.81
N LEU A 139 2.56 -19.76 -2.10
CA LEU A 139 1.36 -19.24 -2.75
C LEU A 139 0.52 -20.38 -3.34
N PRO A 140 -0.82 -20.20 -3.44
CA PRO A 140 -1.68 -21.19 -4.10
C PRO A 140 -1.36 -21.25 -5.60
N GLU A 141 -1.66 -22.39 -6.23
CA GLU A 141 -1.53 -22.53 -7.69
C GLU A 141 -2.44 -21.50 -8.40
N ALA A 142 -1.99 -21.01 -9.56
CA ALA A 142 -2.53 -19.84 -10.27
C ALA A 142 -4.01 -19.95 -10.77
N GLY A 143 -4.77 -20.95 -10.33
CA GLY A 143 -6.19 -21.16 -10.67
C GLY A 143 -7.20 -20.66 -9.64
N GLU A 144 -6.78 -20.26 -8.43
CA GLU A 144 -7.70 -19.97 -7.31
C GLU A 144 -7.92 -18.48 -7.01
N ALA A 145 -7.19 -17.57 -7.67
CA ALA A 145 -7.38 -16.14 -7.48
C ALA A 145 -8.69 -15.68 -8.16
N LYS A 146 -9.70 -15.31 -7.37
CA LYS A 146 -10.95 -14.72 -7.87
C LYS A 146 -10.67 -13.34 -8.47
N THR A 147 -10.50 -13.29 -9.80
CA THR A 147 -10.31 -12.03 -10.54
C THR A 147 -11.54 -11.13 -10.41
N GLY A 148 -11.35 -9.86 -10.01
CA GLY A 148 -12.38 -8.81 -10.07
C GLY A 148 -12.89 -8.25 -8.73
N VAL A 149 -12.41 -8.76 -7.59
CA VAL A 149 -12.72 -8.18 -6.27
C VAL A 149 -11.47 -7.47 -5.73
N PRO A 150 -11.52 -6.17 -5.38
CA PRO A 150 -10.34 -5.38 -4.99
C PRO A 150 -9.69 -5.74 -3.64
N PHE A 151 -10.02 -6.89 -3.06
CA PHE A 151 -9.44 -7.46 -1.84
C PHE A 151 -10.01 -8.87 -1.66
N THR A 152 -9.19 -9.91 -1.79
CA THR A 152 -9.66 -11.29 -1.59
C THR A 152 -8.76 -12.01 -0.61
N LEU A 153 -9.22 -12.15 0.64
CA LEU A 153 -8.53 -12.93 1.65
C LEU A 153 -8.84 -14.42 1.45
N GLY A 154 -7.85 -15.15 0.96
CA GLY A 154 -7.77 -16.60 0.99
C GLY A 154 -8.87 -17.39 0.27
N GLY A 155 -8.99 -18.67 0.64
CA GLY A 155 -9.93 -19.65 0.09
C GLY A 155 -10.98 -20.11 1.12
N ASP A 156 -11.63 -21.26 0.89
CA ASP A 156 -12.77 -21.71 1.72
C ASP A 156 -12.38 -22.19 3.13
N GLN A 157 -11.11 -22.57 3.33
CA GLN A 157 -10.59 -23.04 4.62
C GLN A 157 -10.20 -21.86 5.54
N PRO A 158 -10.17 -22.01 6.88
CA PRO A 158 -9.68 -20.96 7.79
C PRO A 158 -8.20 -20.63 7.56
N SER A 159 -7.79 -19.44 8.01
CA SER A 159 -6.39 -19.00 7.91
C SER A 159 -5.47 -19.78 8.84
N SER A 160 -4.24 -20.03 8.39
CA SER A 160 -3.12 -20.49 9.22
C SER A 160 -2.15 -19.36 9.58
N LEU A 161 -2.33 -18.17 9.01
CA LEU A 161 -1.47 -17.00 9.20
C LEU A 161 -2.02 -16.06 10.29
N ILE A 162 -3.33 -15.85 10.27
CA ILE A 162 -4.04 -14.85 11.07
C ILE A 162 -5.15 -15.57 11.82
N ASP A 163 -5.21 -15.39 13.13
CA ASP A 163 -6.21 -16.08 13.95
C ASP A 163 -7.56 -15.36 13.96
N ALA A 164 -8.59 -16.01 14.52
CA ALA A 164 -9.93 -15.44 14.56
C ALA A 164 -9.97 -14.10 15.34
N GLY A 165 -9.20 -13.98 16.43
CA GLY A 165 -9.15 -12.77 17.25
C GLY A 165 -8.49 -11.59 16.56
N GLN A 166 -7.43 -11.82 15.77
CA GLN A 166 -6.79 -10.79 14.95
C GLN A 166 -7.72 -10.28 13.85
N PHE A 167 -8.49 -11.16 13.21
CA PHE A 167 -9.49 -10.73 12.24
C PHE A 167 -10.57 -9.84 12.88
N LEU A 168 -11.06 -10.19 14.07
CA LEU A 168 -12.02 -9.35 14.78
C LEU A 168 -11.40 -8.00 15.20
N TRP A 169 -10.17 -8.01 15.70
CA TRP A 169 -9.44 -6.77 16.03
C TRP A 169 -9.28 -5.86 14.81
N LEU A 170 -8.88 -6.43 13.66
CA LEU A 170 -8.75 -5.68 12.40
C LEU A 170 -10.09 -5.10 11.93
N ALA A 171 -11.19 -5.85 12.09
CA ALA A 171 -12.53 -5.35 11.77
C ALA A 171 -12.91 -4.16 12.67
N ASP A 172 -12.61 -4.23 13.96
CA ASP A 172 -12.86 -3.13 14.90
C ASP A 172 -12.02 -1.90 14.58
N GLN A 173 -10.73 -2.07 14.26
CA GLN A 173 -9.86 -0.95 13.90
C GLN A 173 -10.39 -0.19 12.69
N ILE A 174 -10.80 -0.91 11.63
CA ILE A 174 -11.37 -0.29 10.44
C ILE A 174 -12.71 0.38 10.78
N THR A 175 -13.62 -0.33 11.46
CA THR A 175 -14.96 0.21 11.74
C THR A 175 -14.93 1.40 12.69
N SER A 176 -13.96 1.47 13.60
CA SER A 176 -13.74 2.62 14.48
C SER A 176 -13.21 3.85 13.72
N SER A 177 -12.58 3.63 12.56
CA SER A 177 -12.01 4.72 11.73
C SER A 177 -12.98 5.29 10.71
N ILE A 178 -14.10 4.60 10.43
CA ILE A 178 -15.09 5.06 9.44
C ILE A 178 -16.27 5.80 10.13
N PRO A 179 -16.86 6.82 9.48
CA PRO A 179 -18.04 7.49 10.02
C PRO A 179 -19.26 6.56 10.10
N ALA A 180 -20.02 6.65 11.20
CA ALA A 180 -21.22 5.82 11.41
C ALA A 180 -22.34 6.09 10.37
N SER A 181 -22.57 7.37 10.03
CA SER A 181 -23.57 7.82 9.07
C SER A 181 -22.93 8.37 7.80
N ARG A 182 -23.66 8.31 6.68
CA ARG A 182 -23.30 8.98 5.42
C ARG A 182 -23.60 10.49 5.44
N GLU A 183 -24.39 10.96 6.39
CA GLU A 183 -24.87 12.34 6.43
C GLU A 183 -23.71 13.34 6.54
N GLY A 184 -23.66 14.32 5.63
CA GLY A 184 -22.62 15.36 5.60
C GLY A 184 -21.25 14.91 5.11
N LEU A 185 -21.11 13.67 4.61
CA LEU A 185 -19.85 13.19 4.02
C LEU A 185 -19.73 13.64 2.55
N SER A 186 -18.51 13.94 2.13
CA SER A 186 -18.15 14.07 0.71
C SER A 186 -18.16 12.70 0.01
N ASP A 187 -18.29 12.69 -1.32
CA ASP A 187 -18.26 11.45 -2.12
C ASP A 187 -17.01 10.60 -1.89
N GLU A 188 -15.85 11.25 -1.67
CA GLU A 188 -14.63 10.52 -1.33
C GLU A 188 -14.72 9.87 0.05
N GLN A 189 -15.25 10.56 1.04
CA GLN A 189 -15.46 9.99 2.38
C GLN A 189 -16.50 8.86 2.36
N VAL A 190 -17.53 8.96 1.52
CA VAL A 190 -18.49 7.88 1.29
C VAL A 190 -17.80 6.66 0.68
N ARG A 191 -16.98 6.84 -0.36
CA ARG A 191 -16.19 5.75 -0.96
C ARG A 191 -15.23 5.10 0.04
N GLN A 192 -14.51 5.89 0.84
CA GLN A 192 -13.61 5.38 1.87
C GLN A 192 -14.37 4.61 2.96
N ARG A 193 -15.53 5.12 3.40
CA ARG A 193 -16.41 4.42 4.33
C ARG A 193 -16.85 3.06 3.78
N GLU A 194 -17.32 3.02 2.53
CA GLU A 194 -17.77 1.78 1.89
C GLU A 194 -16.64 0.77 1.70
N LEU A 195 -15.44 1.23 1.30
CA LEU A 195 -14.27 0.38 1.18
C LEU A 195 -13.85 -0.19 2.55
N GLY A 196 -13.86 0.63 3.60
CA GLY A 196 -13.60 0.19 4.97
C GLY A 196 -14.62 -0.84 5.43
N LEU A 197 -15.91 -0.60 5.21
CA LEU A 197 -16.97 -1.52 5.59
C LEU A 197 -16.86 -2.87 4.86
N ARG A 198 -16.53 -2.86 3.55
CA ARG A 198 -16.25 -4.09 2.78
C ARG A 198 -15.08 -4.88 3.37
N ARG A 199 -13.98 -4.23 3.75
CA ARG A 199 -12.84 -4.89 4.40
C ARG A 199 -13.19 -5.49 5.75
N ALA A 200 -13.92 -4.75 6.59
CA ALA A 200 -14.36 -5.24 7.90
C ALA A 200 -15.29 -6.45 7.76
N ILE A 201 -16.22 -6.43 6.80
CA ILE A 201 -17.06 -7.58 6.43
C ILE A 201 -16.20 -8.78 6.04
N SER A 202 -15.17 -8.59 5.19
CA SER A 202 -14.27 -9.67 4.81
C SER A 202 -13.53 -10.28 5.99
N TYR A 203 -13.03 -9.47 6.93
CA TYR A 203 -12.38 -10.00 8.14
C TYR A 203 -13.34 -10.80 9.01
N LEU A 204 -14.57 -10.32 9.19
CA LEU A 204 -15.59 -11.02 9.96
C LEU A 204 -15.97 -12.36 9.30
N GLN A 205 -16.03 -12.39 7.96
CA GLN A 205 -16.22 -13.62 7.19
C GLN A 205 -15.04 -14.59 7.35
N GLU A 206 -13.79 -14.11 7.37
CA GLU A 206 -12.61 -14.96 7.66
C GLU A 206 -12.66 -15.54 9.09
N ALA A 207 -13.02 -14.74 10.09
CA ALA A 207 -13.18 -15.21 11.46
C ALA A 207 -14.25 -16.32 11.57
N LEU A 208 -15.35 -16.20 10.82
CA LEU A 208 -16.42 -17.20 10.79
C LEU A 208 -15.98 -18.56 10.21
N LYS A 209 -14.91 -18.63 9.42
CA LYS A 209 -14.38 -19.88 8.86
C LYS A 209 -13.75 -20.79 9.92
N PHE A 210 -13.40 -20.27 11.10
CA PHE A 210 -12.82 -21.05 12.19
C PHE A 210 -13.84 -21.88 12.99
N TYR A 211 -15.14 -21.62 12.82
CA TYR A 211 -16.17 -22.34 13.55
C TYR A 211 -16.42 -23.71 12.91
N LEU A 212 -16.46 -24.75 13.74
CA LEU A 212 -16.92 -26.06 13.30
C LEU A 212 -18.38 -25.99 12.83
N PRO A 213 -18.78 -26.79 11.81
CA PRO A 213 -20.15 -26.82 11.34
C PRO A 213 -21.15 -27.07 12.49
N GLY A 214 -22.11 -26.17 12.65
CA GLY A 214 -23.13 -26.25 13.72
C GLY A 214 -22.66 -25.86 15.13
N SER A 215 -21.38 -25.47 15.31
CA SER A 215 -20.90 -24.93 16.58
C SER A 215 -21.15 -23.43 16.66
N ASP A 216 -21.66 -22.97 17.81
CA ASP A 216 -21.77 -21.55 18.15
C ASP A 216 -20.54 -21.03 18.92
N GLN A 217 -19.72 -21.95 19.43
CA GLN A 217 -18.49 -21.65 20.15
C GLN A 217 -17.28 -21.79 19.23
N LEU A 218 -16.36 -20.83 19.34
CA LEU A 218 -15.08 -20.87 18.65
C LEU A 218 -14.17 -21.92 19.34
N PRO A 219 -13.50 -22.80 18.58
CA PRO A 219 -12.52 -23.72 19.16
C PRO A 219 -11.34 -22.97 19.80
N ASP A 220 -10.85 -23.43 20.96
CA ASP A 220 -9.73 -22.78 21.68
C ASP A 220 -8.48 -22.57 20.79
N GLN A 221 -8.20 -23.54 19.91
CA GLN A 221 -7.06 -23.52 18.98
C GLN A 221 -7.20 -22.49 17.83
N ALA A 222 -8.35 -21.82 17.69
CA ALA A 222 -8.58 -20.81 16.67
C ALA A 222 -8.05 -19.41 17.06
N ILE A 223 -7.51 -19.28 18.27
CA ILE A 223 -6.86 -18.07 18.79
C ILE A 223 -5.48 -18.50 19.31
N TRP A 224 -4.42 -17.97 18.72
CA TRP A 224 -3.04 -18.31 19.10
C TRP A 224 -2.11 -17.10 19.20
N SER A 225 -2.55 -15.94 18.73
CA SER A 225 -1.81 -14.69 18.84
C SER A 225 -2.15 -13.97 20.15
N GLU A 226 -1.19 -13.19 20.64
CA GLU A 226 -1.37 -12.35 21.84
C GLU A 226 -2.52 -11.35 21.66
N VAL A 227 -2.60 -10.70 20.48
CA VAL A 227 -3.70 -9.78 20.15
C VAL A 227 -5.04 -10.50 20.18
N GLY A 228 -5.12 -11.70 19.62
CA GLY A 228 -6.34 -12.49 19.61
C GLY A 228 -6.79 -12.91 21.01
N HIS A 229 -5.86 -13.36 21.86
CA HIS A 229 -6.14 -13.68 23.26
C HIS A 229 -6.62 -12.44 24.03
N SER A 230 -5.96 -11.30 23.85
CA SER A 230 -6.36 -10.05 24.49
C SER A 230 -7.79 -9.63 24.11
N GLN A 231 -8.19 -9.80 22.84
CA GLN A 231 -9.57 -9.55 22.41
C GLN A 231 -10.56 -10.52 23.03
N PHE A 232 -10.21 -11.81 23.12
CA PHE A 232 -11.06 -12.84 23.71
C PHE A 232 -11.26 -12.62 25.20
N ASP A 233 -10.19 -12.37 25.94
CA ASP A 233 -10.24 -12.15 27.39
C ASP A 233 -11.04 -10.90 27.76
N ALA A 234 -10.97 -9.86 26.92
CA ALA A 234 -11.71 -8.61 27.13
C ALA A 234 -13.24 -8.79 27.00
N GLU A 235 -13.70 -9.57 26.03
CA GLU A 235 -15.14 -9.79 25.81
C GLU A 235 -15.45 -11.16 25.18
N PRO A 236 -15.38 -12.29 25.91
CA PRO A 236 -15.49 -13.63 25.32
C PRO A 236 -16.81 -13.84 24.54
N GLY A 237 -17.90 -13.23 25.03
CA GLY A 237 -19.23 -13.33 24.39
C GLY A 237 -19.30 -12.73 22.99
N ARG A 238 -18.33 -11.91 22.56
CA ARG A 238 -18.25 -11.41 21.19
C ARG A 238 -17.89 -12.49 20.17
N PHE A 239 -17.22 -13.56 20.62
CA PHE A 239 -16.81 -14.71 19.79
C PHE A 239 -17.91 -15.78 19.70
N GLN A 240 -19.16 -15.46 20.03
CA GLN A 240 -20.29 -16.33 19.72
C GLN A 240 -20.66 -16.19 18.26
N ARG A 241 -20.78 -17.31 17.54
CA ARG A 241 -21.09 -17.31 16.11
C ARG A 241 -22.33 -16.48 15.80
N GLY A 242 -23.42 -16.68 16.57
CA GLY A 242 -24.66 -15.93 16.37
C GLY A 242 -24.49 -14.41 16.50
N ARG A 243 -23.57 -13.95 17.35
CA ARG A 243 -23.27 -12.52 17.50
C ARG A 243 -22.46 -11.98 16.31
N LEU A 244 -21.46 -12.73 15.85
CA LEU A 244 -20.69 -12.37 14.65
C LEU A 244 -21.57 -12.35 13.39
N GLU A 245 -22.45 -13.33 13.22
CA GLU A 245 -23.41 -13.38 12.11
C GLU A 245 -24.41 -12.20 12.16
N ALA A 246 -24.88 -11.83 13.36
CA ALA A 246 -25.72 -10.64 13.53
C ALA A 246 -24.98 -9.35 13.16
N THR A 247 -23.73 -9.18 13.62
CA THR A 247 -22.89 -8.03 13.24
C THR A 247 -22.63 -7.99 11.74
N LEU A 248 -22.32 -9.15 11.14
CA LEU A 248 -22.11 -9.28 9.70
C LEU A 248 -23.35 -8.83 8.93
N HIS A 249 -24.53 -9.28 9.37
CA HIS A 249 -25.80 -8.91 8.76
C HIS A 249 -26.05 -7.39 8.83
N VAL A 250 -25.82 -6.77 10.00
CA VAL A 250 -25.96 -5.31 10.16
C VAL A 250 -25.01 -4.55 9.25
N TRP A 251 -23.75 -4.97 9.16
CA TRP A 251 -22.77 -4.29 8.29
C TRP A 251 -23.07 -4.48 6.81
N GLN A 252 -23.56 -5.66 6.41
CA GLN A 252 -24.05 -5.89 5.05
C GLN A 252 -25.23 -4.99 4.74
N GLN A 253 -26.20 -4.85 5.64
CA GLN A 253 -27.31 -3.91 5.48
C GLN A 253 -26.82 -2.46 5.35
N LEU A 254 -25.85 -2.01 6.14
CA LEU A 254 -25.27 -0.67 6.03
C LEU A 254 -24.51 -0.44 4.71
N LEU A 255 -24.07 -1.51 4.05
CA LEU A 255 -23.44 -1.46 2.73
C LEU A 255 -24.48 -1.49 1.61
N ASP A 256 -25.54 -2.28 1.80
CA ASP A 256 -26.66 -2.48 0.87
C ASP A 256 -27.71 -1.36 0.95
N GLU A 257 -27.71 -0.56 2.01
CA GLU A 257 -28.44 0.71 2.08
C GLU A 257 -28.06 1.50 0.82
N GLU A 258 -29.04 1.65 -0.07
CA GLU A 258 -28.85 2.35 -1.35
C GLU A 258 -28.18 3.70 -1.04
N PRO A 259 -27.16 4.11 -1.82
CA PRO A 259 -26.75 5.50 -1.77
C PRO A 259 -28.03 6.33 -1.93
N PRO A 260 -28.22 7.40 -1.12
CA PRO A 260 -29.30 8.33 -1.45
C PRO A 260 -29.17 8.65 -2.94
N PRO A 261 -30.28 8.75 -3.70
CA PRO A 261 -30.21 9.04 -5.12
C PRO A 261 -29.24 10.19 -5.30
N PRO A 262 -28.26 10.08 -6.22
CA PRO A 262 -27.19 11.07 -6.34
C PRO A 262 -27.85 12.43 -6.29
N ASN A 263 -27.43 13.25 -5.32
CA ASN A 263 -28.02 14.55 -5.15
C ASN A 263 -27.76 15.27 -6.48
N GLU A 264 -28.80 15.49 -7.29
CA GLU A 264 -28.65 16.08 -8.64
C GLU A 264 -27.87 17.39 -8.56
N HIS A 265 -27.96 18.10 -7.42
CA HIS A 265 -27.13 19.26 -7.12
C HIS A 265 -25.66 18.93 -6.89
N ALA A 266 -25.32 17.87 -6.15
CA ALA A 266 -23.92 17.48 -5.89
C ALA A 266 -23.26 16.87 -7.12
N GLU A 267 -23.97 16.07 -7.93
CA GLU A 267 -23.45 15.63 -9.24
C GLU A 267 -23.33 16.82 -10.20
N ALA A 268 -24.32 17.72 -10.24
CA ALA A 268 -24.20 18.94 -11.04
C ALA A 268 -23.04 19.82 -10.56
N GLU A 269 -22.78 19.89 -9.25
CA GLU A 269 -21.70 20.67 -8.66
C GLU A 269 -20.34 20.01 -8.88
N ALA A 270 -20.19 18.70 -8.67
CA ALA A 270 -18.95 17.95 -8.96
C ALA A 270 -18.65 17.92 -10.46
N ARG A 271 -19.67 17.78 -11.30
CA ARG A 271 -19.56 17.92 -12.77
C ARG A 271 -19.19 19.36 -13.12
N ALA A 272 -19.80 20.37 -12.52
CA ALA A 272 -19.45 21.78 -12.75
C ALA A 272 -18.02 22.09 -12.31
N GLN A 273 -17.57 21.58 -11.16
CA GLN A 273 -16.20 21.72 -10.66
C GLN A 273 -15.21 21.01 -11.58
N THR A 274 -15.53 19.80 -12.05
CA THR A 274 -14.72 19.05 -13.02
C THR A 274 -14.62 19.81 -14.33
N LEU A 275 -15.74 20.32 -14.87
CA LEU A 275 -15.76 21.12 -16.08
C LEU A 275 -14.97 22.42 -15.91
N LEU A 276 -15.09 23.09 -14.76
CA LEU A 276 -14.32 24.30 -14.44
C LEU A 276 -12.82 24.03 -14.36
N ALA A 277 -12.42 22.92 -13.74
CA ALA A 277 -11.02 22.48 -13.69
C ALA A 277 -10.49 22.17 -15.10
N LEU A 278 -11.28 21.51 -15.94
CA LEU A 278 -10.91 21.25 -17.33
C LEU A 278 -10.80 22.53 -18.16
N GLU A 279 -11.69 23.51 -17.98
CA GLU A 279 -11.57 24.83 -18.63
C GLU A 279 -10.31 25.58 -18.16
N THR A 280 -9.96 25.46 -16.88
CA THR A 280 -8.71 26.02 -16.35
C THR A 280 -7.49 25.38 -17.02
N ILE A 281 -7.48 24.05 -17.16
CA ILE A 281 -6.41 23.32 -17.86
C ILE A 281 -6.33 23.73 -19.34
N LYS A 282 -7.49 23.84 -20.02
CA LYS A 282 -7.55 24.32 -21.42
C LYS A 282 -6.97 25.72 -21.55
N ALA A 283 -7.25 26.62 -20.61
CA ALA A 283 -6.70 27.96 -20.59
C ALA A 283 -5.17 27.96 -20.36
N GLN A 284 -4.68 27.10 -19.47
CA GLN A 284 -3.24 26.96 -19.18
C GLN A 284 -2.45 26.38 -20.36
N VAL A 285 -3.00 25.40 -21.07
CA VAL A 285 -2.30 24.72 -22.18
C VAL A 285 -2.42 25.50 -23.51
N ARG A 286 -3.40 26.40 -23.65
CA ARG A 286 -3.65 27.17 -24.87
C ARG A 286 -2.41 27.93 -25.40
N PRO A 287 -1.63 28.66 -24.60
CA PRO A 287 -0.44 29.37 -25.09
C PRO A 287 0.60 28.42 -25.68
N LEU A 288 0.82 27.27 -25.02
CA LEU A 288 1.72 26.24 -25.52
C LEU A 288 1.22 25.73 -26.88
N LEU A 289 -0.04 25.29 -26.97
CA LEU A 289 -0.63 24.78 -28.21
C LEU A 289 -0.67 25.81 -29.35
N ALA A 290 -0.84 27.09 -29.05
CA ALA A 290 -0.79 28.14 -30.06
C ALA A 290 0.62 28.34 -30.64
N ALA A 291 1.66 28.08 -29.85
CA ALA A 291 3.05 28.24 -30.26
C ALA A 291 3.63 27.01 -30.97
N LEU A 292 3.15 25.79 -30.66
CA LEU A 292 3.70 24.54 -31.22
C LEU A 292 3.89 24.55 -32.75
N PRO A 293 2.94 25.04 -33.58
CA PRO A 293 3.09 24.96 -35.03
C PRO A 293 4.18 25.85 -35.63
N THR A 294 4.63 26.86 -34.87
CA THR A 294 5.68 27.78 -35.30
C THR A 294 7.01 27.51 -34.60
N MET A 295 7.07 26.57 -33.65
CA MET A 295 8.29 26.20 -32.95
C MET A 295 9.27 25.46 -33.88
N PRO A 296 10.57 25.77 -33.82
CA PRO A 296 11.62 24.91 -34.33
C PRO A 296 11.55 23.49 -33.73
N ALA A 297 12.05 22.49 -34.45
CA ALA A 297 11.92 21.08 -34.05
C ALA A 297 12.63 20.76 -32.71
N ASP A 298 13.77 21.40 -32.45
CA ASP A 298 14.54 21.32 -31.21
C ASP A 298 13.80 21.98 -30.03
N GLU A 299 13.22 23.15 -30.24
CA GLU A 299 12.38 23.82 -29.22
C GLU A 299 11.11 23.03 -28.92
N LEU A 300 10.47 22.45 -29.96
CA LEU A 300 9.30 21.59 -29.81
C LEU A 300 9.64 20.36 -28.96
N ALA A 301 10.74 19.68 -29.27
CA ALA A 301 11.21 18.53 -28.50
C ALA A 301 11.51 18.93 -27.06
N GLN A 302 12.22 20.03 -26.84
CA GLN A 302 12.50 20.52 -25.49
C GLN A 302 11.23 20.87 -24.69
N ALA A 303 10.19 21.37 -25.38
CA ALA A 303 8.95 21.79 -24.74
C ALA A 303 8.06 20.62 -24.31
N VAL A 304 7.97 19.55 -25.12
CA VAL A 304 6.95 18.50 -24.91
C VAL A 304 7.43 17.07 -25.14
N GLN A 305 8.70 16.81 -25.42
CA GLN A 305 9.19 15.42 -25.52
C GLN A 305 9.14 14.75 -24.13
N PRO A 306 8.54 13.55 -24.02
CA PRO A 306 8.49 12.83 -22.76
C PRO A 306 9.88 12.50 -22.20
N ARG A 307 10.02 12.62 -20.88
CA ARG A 307 11.17 12.18 -20.10
C ARG A 307 11.01 10.71 -19.74
N THR A 308 12.12 10.03 -19.44
CA THR A 308 12.11 8.61 -19.03
C THR A 308 11.17 8.31 -17.86
N ALA A 309 11.07 9.21 -16.89
CA ALA A 309 10.18 9.03 -15.73
C ALA A 309 8.69 9.09 -16.09
N ASP A 310 8.33 9.81 -17.16
CA ASP A 310 6.93 10.11 -17.50
C ASP A 310 6.16 8.85 -17.90
N TYR A 311 6.85 7.88 -18.51
CA TYR A 311 6.22 6.65 -19.00
C TYR A 311 5.54 5.86 -17.87
N ASN A 312 6.19 5.76 -16.71
CA ASN A 312 5.62 5.10 -15.53
C ASN A 312 4.49 5.90 -14.87
N LEU A 313 4.45 7.22 -15.09
CA LEU A 313 3.43 8.11 -14.54
C LEU A 313 2.16 8.15 -15.41
N VAL A 314 2.33 7.93 -16.70
CA VAL A 314 1.29 8.10 -17.72
C VAL A 314 0.64 6.76 -18.08
N PHE A 315 1.42 5.68 -18.12
CA PHE A 315 0.95 4.36 -18.53
C PHE A 315 1.00 3.37 -17.37
N GLN A 316 0.10 2.38 -17.41
CA GLN A 316 0.00 1.30 -16.43
C GLN A 316 -0.15 -0.04 -17.14
N GLY A 317 0.32 -1.11 -16.51
CA GLY A 317 0.19 -2.47 -17.07
C GLY A 317 0.98 -2.70 -18.35
N ILE A 318 1.96 -1.85 -18.67
CA ILE A 318 2.83 -1.95 -19.85
C ILE A 318 4.30 -1.77 -19.46
N ASP A 319 5.19 -2.45 -20.17
CA ASP A 319 6.64 -2.24 -20.04
C ASP A 319 7.03 -0.83 -20.54
N ALA A 320 7.33 0.04 -19.58
CA ALA A 320 7.73 1.42 -19.84
C ALA A 320 9.02 1.52 -20.67
N THR A 321 9.94 0.56 -20.54
CA THR A 321 11.20 0.55 -21.31
C THR A 321 10.93 0.31 -22.79
N TRP A 322 10.04 -0.64 -23.09
CA TRP A 322 9.60 -0.89 -24.45
C TRP A 322 8.90 0.33 -25.05
N LEU A 323 7.99 0.93 -24.28
CA LEU A 323 7.20 2.07 -24.74
C LEU A 323 8.10 3.29 -25.00
N GLN A 324 9.05 3.56 -24.11
CA GLN A 324 10.07 4.58 -24.30
C GLN A 324 10.84 4.36 -25.60
N ALA A 325 11.33 3.14 -25.85
CA ALA A 325 12.10 2.84 -27.07
C ALA A 325 11.29 3.05 -28.36
N GLU A 326 9.97 2.79 -28.36
CA GLU A 326 9.11 3.09 -29.52
C GLU A 326 8.92 4.60 -29.72
N TYR A 327 8.71 5.36 -28.64
CA TYR A 327 8.55 6.80 -28.72
C TYR A 327 9.86 7.51 -29.07
N ASP A 328 11.00 7.07 -28.57
CA ASP A 328 12.32 7.60 -28.94
C ASP A 328 12.56 7.45 -30.45
N ARG A 329 12.17 6.30 -31.03
CA ARG A 329 12.23 6.10 -32.48
C ARG A 329 11.30 7.03 -33.24
N LEU A 330 10.11 7.29 -32.70
CA LEU A 330 9.14 8.21 -33.29
C LEU A 330 9.65 9.66 -33.26
N TRP A 331 10.22 10.11 -32.13
CA TRP A 331 10.79 11.45 -31.97
C TRP A 331 12.06 11.64 -32.81
N ALA A 332 12.93 10.62 -32.90
CA ALA A 332 14.11 10.64 -33.77
C ALA A 332 13.74 10.73 -35.26
N GLY A 333 12.59 10.20 -35.66
CA GLY A 333 12.05 10.30 -37.02
C GLY A 333 11.54 11.70 -37.40
N GLY A 334 11.47 12.61 -36.43
CA GLY A 334 10.89 13.95 -36.59
C GLY A 334 9.36 13.92 -36.51
N ILE A 335 8.80 14.68 -35.57
CA ILE A 335 7.36 14.89 -35.50
C ILE A 335 7.00 16.13 -36.31
N ASP A 336 6.12 15.95 -37.29
CA ASP A 336 5.59 17.05 -38.09
C ASP A 336 4.29 17.59 -37.47
N LEU A 337 4.38 18.78 -36.85
CA LEU A 337 3.26 19.56 -36.36
C LEU A 337 3.13 20.83 -37.22
N ARG A 338 2.91 20.66 -38.52
CA ARG A 338 2.60 21.78 -39.42
C ARG A 338 1.10 21.94 -39.60
N VAL A 339 0.66 23.19 -39.52
CA VAL A 339 -0.73 23.61 -39.74
C VAL A 339 -0.75 24.65 -40.85
N ASP A 340 -1.82 24.70 -41.61
CA ASP A 340 -1.96 25.72 -42.66
C ASP A 340 -2.09 27.11 -42.02
N ALA A 341 -1.50 28.14 -42.64
CA ALA A 341 -1.51 29.51 -42.10
C ALA A 341 -2.92 30.10 -41.93
N ASP A 342 -3.93 29.53 -42.61
CA ASP A 342 -5.33 29.94 -42.51
C ASP A 342 -6.12 29.18 -41.42
N GLN A 343 -5.51 28.21 -40.73
CA GLN A 343 -6.10 27.49 -39.60
C GLN A 343 -5.87 28.23 -38.27
N THR A 344 -6.52 29.39 -38.12
CA THR A 344 -6.31 30.31 -37.00
C THR A 344 -7.13 30.00 -35.75
N VAL A 345 -8.08 29.07 -35.82
CA VAL A 345 -8.93 28.69 -34.67
C VAL A 345 -8.35 27.46 -33.98
N LEU A 346 -8.00 27.61 -32.70
CA LEU A 346 -7.54 26.52 -31.85
C LEU A 346 -8.66 26.04 -30.92
N GLU A 347 -9.13 24.82 -31.20
CA GLU A 347 -10.08 24.08 -30.39
C GLU A 347 -9.36 23.07 -29.50
N ILE A 348 -9.66 23.07 -28.19
CA ILE A 348 -8.96 22.26 -27.19
C ILE A 348 -9.98 21.46 -26.39
N HIS A 349 -9.72 20.16 -26.28
CA HIS A 349 -10.49 19.22 -25.48
C HIS A 349 -9.58 18.57 -24.46
N ALA A 350 -10.09 18.39 -23.24
CA ALA A 350 -9.35 17.76 -22.15
C ALA A 350 -10.26 16.76 -21.45
N ALA A 351 -9.70 15.62 -21.06
CA ALA A 351 -10.42 14.57 -20.34
C ALA A 351 -9.47 13.78 -19.42
N PRO A 352 -9.91 13.40 -18.21
CA PRO A 352 -9.21 12.39 -17.42
C PRO A 352 -9.18 11.06 -18.18
N ALA A 353 -8.07 10.32 -18.10
CA ALA A 353 -7.92 9.06 -18.84
C ALA A 353 -9.00 8.03 -18.44
N GLY A 354 -9.41 8.01 -17.17
CA GLY A 354 -10.50 7.15 -16.70
C GLY A 354 -11.85 7.40 -17.39
N MET A 355 -12.09 8.63 -17.87
CA MET A 355 -13.31 8.98 -18.62
C MET A 355 -13.23 8.58 -20.10
N LEU A 356 -12.06 8.20 -20.61
CA LEU A 356 -11.89 7.79 -22.02
C LEU A 356 -12.33 6.33 -22.28
N ALA A 357 -12.52 5.54 -21.21
CA ALA A 357 -12.98 4.15 -21.30
C ALA A 357 -14.45 4.03 -21.74
N TYR A 358 -15.25 5.10 -21.60
CA TYR A 358 -16.70 5.09 -21.85
C TYR A 358 -17.11 6.23 -22.79
N GLU A 359 -18.30 6.10 -23.39
CA GLU A 359 -18.90 7.17 -24.19
C GLU A 359 -19.49 8.26 -23.30
N ASN A 360 -18.97 9.47 -23.41
CA ASN A 360 -19.46 10.64 -22.69
C ASN A 360 -19.00 11.92 -23.41
N GLU A 361 -19.50 13.08 -22.95
CA GLU A 361 -19.21 14.39 -23.54
C GLU A 361 -17.71 14.73 -23.61
N LEU A 362 -16.90 14.22 -22.67
CA LEU A 362 -15.46 14.48 -22.61
C LEU A 362 -14.67 13.54 -23.51
N SER A 363 -15.18 12.33 -23.79
CA SER A 363 -14.50 11.35 -24.62
C SER A 363 -14.80 11.48 -26.12
N PHE A 364 -15.94 12.06 -26.51
CA PHE A 364 -16.30 12.24 -27.93
C PHE A 364 -15.28 12.98 -28.79
N PRO A 365 -14.55 14.01 -28.29
CA PRO A 365 -13.54 14.69 -29.09
C PRO A 365 -12.26 13.88 -29.31
N PHE A 366 -12.04 12.80 -28.54
CA PHE A 366 -10.86 11.95 -28.65
C PHE A 366 -11.03 10.89 -29.74
N PRO A 367 -9.94 10.45 -30.39
CA PRO A 367 -9.99 9.32 -31.32
C PRO A 367 -10.52 8.06 -30.63
N GLY A 368 -11.37 7.29 -31.32
CA GLY A 368 -11.97 6.07 -30.77
C GLY A 368 -10.96 5.00 -30.29
N GLY A 369 -9.71 5.07 -30.76
CA GLY A 369 -8.62 4.21 -30.27
C GLY A 369 -8.31 4.38 -28.79
N TYR A 370 -8.57 5.54 -28.18
CA TYR A 370 -8.35 5.75 -26.74
C TYR A 370 -9.20 4.82 -25.89
N ARG A 371 -10.44 4.54 -26.30
CA ARG A 371 -11.32 3.60 -25.61
C ARG A 371 -10.71 2.21 -25.51
N ALA A 372 -10.04 1.78 -26.59
CA ALA A 372 -9.43 0.47 -26.65
C ALA A 372 -8.18 0.35 -25.77
N CYS A 373 -7.54 1.45 -25.37
CA CYS A 373 -6.32 1.42 -24.57
C CYS A 373 -6.43 2.14 -23.21
N ALA A 374 -7.62 2.58 -22.81
CA ALA A 374 -7.83 3.40 -21.61
C ALA A 374 -7.39 2.69 -20.31
N ASP A 375 -7.51 1.36 -20.26
CA ASP A 375 -7.03 0.50 -19.16
C ASP A 375 -5.50 0.47 -19.02
N LEU A 376 -4.76 0.83 -20.07
CA LEU A 376 -3.30 0.97 -20.06
C LEU A 376 -2.83 2.40 -19.75
N LEU A 377 -3.77 3.33 -19.54
CA LEU A 377 -3.48 4.72 -19.16
C LEU A 377 -3.72 4.90 -17.66
N ASN A 378 -2.89 5.68 -16.99
CA ASN A 378 -3.17 6.06 -15.61
C ASN A 378 -4.47 6.89 -15.55
N PRO A 379 -5.52 6.43 -14.84
CA PRO A 379 -6.85 7.02 -14.90
C PRO A 379 -6.92 8.46 -14.38
N ARG A 380 -5.95 8.87 -13.56
CA ARG A 380 -5.87 10.22 -12.96
C ARG A 380 -5.22 11.26 -13.86
N ARG A 381 -4.59 10.85 -14.96
CA ARG A 381 -3.89 11.78 -15.87
C ARG A 381 -4.89 12.47 -16.80
N ILE A 382 -4.72 13.78 -16.97
CA ILE A 382 -5.53 14.58 -17.90
C ILE A 382 -4.87 14.55 -19.27
N TRP A 383 -5.59 14.03 -20.25
CA TRP A 383 -5.19 13.99 -21.65
C TRP A 383 -5.82 15.16 -22.39
N VAL A 384 -5.09 15.68 -23.38
CA VAL A 384 -5.50 16.79 -24.22
C VAL A 384 -5.48 16.35 -25.69
N ALA A 385 -6.59 16.65 -26.38
CA ALA A 385 -6.73 16.56 -27.82
C ALA A 385 -7.11 17.93 -28.35
N TRP A 386 -6.58 18.31 -29.51
CA TRP A 386 -6.80 19.66 -30.05
C TRP A 386 -6.89 19.66 -31.56
N LYS A 387 -7.49 20.72 -32.10
CA LYS A 387 -7.66 20.93 -33.54
C LYS A 387 -7.32 22.35 -33.94
N TYR A 388 -6.64 22.50 -35.06
CA TYR A 388 -6.48 23.77 -35.76
C TYR A 388 -7.45 23.82 -36.94
N ARG A 389 -8.34 24.81 -36.95
CA ARG A 389 -9.40 24.96 -37.95
C ARG A 389 -9.41 26.36 -38.55
N ARG A 390 -9.96 26.47 -39.76
CA ARG A 390 -10.32 27.78 -40.32
C ARG A 390 -11.55 28.32 -39.57
N PRO A 391 -11.74 29.65 -39.44
CA PRO A 391 -12.88 30.24 -38.73
C PRO A 391 -14.26 29.66 -39.09
N ASP A 392 -14.48 29.34 -40.37
CA ASP A 392 -15.77 28.84 -40.87
C ASP A 392 -15.78 27.32 -41.17
N ALA A 393 -14.73 26.58 -40.80
CA ALA A 393 -14.61 25.17 -41.11
C ALA A 393 -14.88 24.27 -39.89
N ASN A 394 -15.71 23.25 -40.09
CA ASN A 394 -15.98 22.22 -39.08
C ASN A 394 -14.91 21.12 -39.03
N ALA A 395 -14.00 21.09 -40.01
CA ALA A 395 -12.89 20.15 -40.10
C ALA A 395 -11.55 20.91 -40.08
N GLY A 396 -10.49 20.25 -39.63
CA GLY A 396 -9.14 20.79 -39.60
C GLY A 396 -8.13 19.75 -39.14
N MET A 397 -6.90 20.19 -38.86
CA MET A 397 -5.83 19.29 -38.44
C MET A 397 -6.01 18.94 -36.96
N ALA A 398 -6.14 17.64 -36.67
CA ALA A 398 -6.37 17.13 -35.33
C ALA A 398 -5.13 16.43 -34.77
N PHE A 399 -4.82 16.75 -33.52
CA PHE A 399 -3.73 16.18 -32.76
C PHE A 399 -4.24 15.70 -31.40
N ASP A 400 -3.52 14.76 -30.80
CA ASP A 400 -3.87 14.14 -29.54
C ASP A 400 -2.62 13.64 -28.82
N GLY A 401 -2.78 13.33 -27.54
CA GLY A 401 -1.76 12.64 -26.76
C GLY A 401 -0.95 13.52 -25.83
N LEU A 402 -1.32 14.79 -25.65
CA LEU A 402 -0.62 15.69 -24.73
C LEU A 402 -1.15 15.46 -23.30
N VAL A 403 -0.26 15.33 -22.32
CA VAL A 403 -0.58 14.96 -20.94
C VAL A 403 0.18 15.85 -19.96
N TRP A 404 -0.48 16.26 -18.87
CA TRP A 404 0.20 16.93 -17.76
C TRP A 404 0.84 15.91 -16.83
N VAL A 405 2.17 15.97 -16.71
CA VAL A 405 2.99 15.09 -15.88
C VAL A 405 3.65 15.94 -14.81
N ASP A 406 2.91 16.10 -13.70
CA ASP A 406 3.29 16.77 -12.45
C ASP A 406 3.73 18.24 -12.59
N ASP A 407 4.89 18.50 -13.22
CA ASP A 407 5.50 19.81 -13.42
C ASP A 407 5.54 20.29 -14.89
N HIS A 408 5.25 19.42 -15.86
CA HIS A 408 5.37 19.76 -17.28
C HIS A 408 4.36 19.04 -18.18
N TRP A 409 4.28 19.49 -19.44
CA TRP A 409 3.51 18.83 -20.49
C TRP A 409 4.38 17.83 -21.26
N ALA A 410 3.91 16.60 -21.39
CA ALA A 410 4.56 15.56 -22.19
C ALA A 410 3.62 15.12 -23.32
N TRP A 411 4.15 15.03 -24.54
CA TRP A 411 3.39 14.65 -25.72
C TRP A 411 3.71 13.22 -26.14
N PHE A 412 2.68 12.37 -26.09
CA PHE A 412 2.66 10.99 -26.54
C PHE A 412 1.79 10.86 -27.79
N PRO A 413 2.27 11.17 -29.01
CA PRO A 413 1.43 11.19 -30.20
C PRO A 413 0.72 9.85 -30.44
N LYS A 414 -0.61 9.89 -30.60
CA LYS A 414 -1.45 8.75 -31.00
C LYS A 414 -1.14 7.46 -30.21
N PRO A 415 -1.20 7.50 -28.87
CA PRO A 415 -0.73 6.42 -28.01
C PRO A 415 -1.45 5.10 -28.30
N PHE A 416 -2.74 5.18 -28.61
CA PHE A 416 -3.56 4.03 -29.00
C PHE A 416 -2.99 3.21 -30.16
N ARG A 417 -2.18 3.78 -31.06
CA ARG A 417 -1.54 3.03 -32.16
C ARG A 417 -0.41 2.14 -31.65
N LEU A 418 0.42 2.65 -30.74
CA LEU A 418 1.52 1.89 -30.14
C LEU A 418 0.98 0.86 -29.15
N LEU A 419 0.03 1.25 -28.31
CA LEU A 419 -0.59 0.36 -27.33
C LEU A 419 -1.35 -0.79 -28.00
N LYS A 420 -1.97 -0.55 -29.17
CA LYS A 420 -2.56 -1.62 -29.98
C LYS A 420 -1.49 -2.62 -30.44
N ARG A 421 -0.35 -2.16 -30.97
CA ARG A 421 0.76 -3.04 -31.39
C ARG A 421 1.34 -3.83 -30.23
N TRP A 422 1.38 -3.23 -29.03
CA TRP A 422 1.84 -3.92 -27.83
C TRP A 422 0.94 -5.09 -27.45
N ARG A 423 -0.38 -4.93 -27.56
CA ARG A 423 -1.35 -6.01 -27.30
C ARG A 423 -1.33 -7.15 -28.30
N GLU A 424 -0.83 -6.90 -29.51
CA GLU A 424 -0.74 -7.89 -30.58
C GLU A 424 0.55 -8.73 -30.49
N ARG A 425 1.44 -8.39 -29.55
CA ARG A 425 2.68 -9.12 -29.24
C ARG A 425 2.43 -10.17 -28.16
#